data_AF-A0A934HEX5-F1
#
_entry.id   AF-A0A934HEX5-F1
#
_cell.length_a   1.000
_cell.length_b   1.000
_cell.length_c   1.000
_cell.angle_alpha   90.00
_cell.angle_beta   90.00
_cell.angle_gamma   90.00
#
_symmetry.space_group_name_H-M   'P 1'
#
loop_
_entity.id
_entity.type
_entity.pdbx_description
1 polymer ?
#
loop_
_entity_poly.entity_id
_entity_poly.type
_entity_poly.pdbx_seq_one_letter_code
_entity_poly.pdbx_strand_id
1 'polypeptide(L)' 'VYHNKVIISTPGSPDAVRLAWEKLIAPELEHLAWEVIR' A
#
# COMPACT_ATOMS: atom_id res chain seq x y z
N VAL A 1 -2.77 -10.57 0.16
CA VAL A 1 -2.18 -10.81 1.49
C VAL A 1 -1.30 -12.05 1.41
N TYR A 2 -0.05 -11.97 1.86
CA TYR A 2 0.89 -13.10 1.88
C TYR A 2 1.47 -13.21 3.31
N HIS A 3 1.19 -14.31 4.03
CA HIS A 3 1.62 -14.52 5.42
C HIS A 3 1.36 -13.32 6.36
N ASN A 4 0.13 -12.80 6.39
CA ASN A 4 -0.24 -11.60 7.15
C ASN A 4 0.59 -10.36 6.77
N LYS A 5 0.92 -10.23 5.49
CA LYS A 5 1.59 -9.04 4.92
C LYS A 5 0.87 -8.56 3.66
N VAL A 6 0.96 -7.26 3.42
CA VAL A 6 0.55 -6.63 2.16
C VAL A 6 1.80 -6.36 1.33
N ILE A 7 1.76 -6.72 0.05
CA ILE A 7 2.80 -6.41 -0.92
C ILE A 7 2.15 -5.55 -1.99
N ILE A 8 2.65 -4.34 -2.18
CA ILE A 8 2.17 -3.38 -3.18
C ILE A 8 3.30 -3.18 -4.19
N SER A 9 3.04 -3.50 -5.45
CA SER A 9 3.98 -3.25 -6.54
C SER A 9 3.57 -1.97 -7.27
N THR A 10 4.47 -1.00 -7.33
CA THR A 10 4.27 0.26 -8.05
C THR A 10 5.17 0.32 -9.29
N PRO A 11 4.80 1.09 -10.33
CA PRO A 11 5.71 1.38 -11.44
C PRO A 11 6.99 2.08 -10.95
N GLY A 12 8.11 1.85 -11.64
CA GLY A 12 9.42 2.31 -11.17
C GLY A 12 9.71 3.81 -11.31
N SER A 13 8.83 4.60 -11.91
CA SER A 13 9.06 6.05 -12.03
C SER A 13 8.73 6.78 -10.72
N PRO A 14 9.49 7.83 -10.34
CA PRO A 14 9.23 8.58 -9.10
C PRO A 14 7.81 9.15 -9.02
N ASP A 15 7.25 9.58 -10.15
CA ASP A 15 5.89 10.13 -10.21
C ASP A 15 4.82 9.09 -9.91
N ALA A 16 5.01 7.86 -10.40
CA ALA A 16 4.07 6.77 -10.14
C ALA A 16 4.13 6.33 -8.66
N VAL A 17 5.33 6.28 -8.08
CA VAL A 17 5.51 5.99 -6.65
C VAL A 17 4.84 7.08 -5.80
N ARG A 18 5.07 8.35 -6.12
CA ARG A 18 4.45 9.48 -5.42
C ARG A 18 2.93 9.45 -5.51
N LEU A 19 2.39 9.23 -6.71
CA LEU A 19 0.95 9.14 -6.93
C LEU A 19 0.34 7.98 -6.12
N ALA A 20 0.93 6.80 -6.20
CA ALA A 20 0.47 5.63 -5.45
C ALA A 20 0.52 5.88 -3.93
N TRP A 21 1.60 6.50 -3.44
CA TRP A 21 1.75 6.80 -2.01
C TRP A 21 0.71 7.81 -1.51
N GLU A 22 0.61 8.97 -2.15
CA GLU A 22 -0.22 10.07 -1.67
C GLU A 22 -1.72 9.83 -1.84
N LYS A 23 -2.12 9.09 -2.89
CA LYS A 23 -3.53 8.94 -3.23
C LYS A 23 -4.14 7.62 -2.80
N LEU A 24 -3.34 6.59 -2.55
CA LEU A 24 -3.83 5.24 -2.26
C LEU A 24 -3.19 4.63 -1.01
N ILE A 25 -1.86 4.53 -0.94
CA ILE A 25 -1.18 3.74 0.10
C ILE A 25 -1.25 4.43 1.47
N ALA A 26 -0.85 5.70 1.56
CA ALA A 26 -0.82 6.39 2.85
C ALA A 26 -2.23 6.60 3.46
N PRO A 27 -3.26 7.01 2.67
CA PRO A 27 -4.62 7.14 3.21
C PRO A 27 -5.22 5.83 3.74
N GLU A 28 -4.89 4.69 3.12
CA GLU A 28 -5.49 3.39 3.46
C GLU A 28 -4.59 2.50 4.34
N LEU A 29 -3.43 2.99 4.77
CA LEU A 29 -2.42 2.16 5.44
C LEU A 29 -2.95 1.53 6.75
N GLU A 30 -3.71 2.30 7.54
CA GLU A 30 -4.31 1.82 8.78
C GLU A 30 -5.40 0.77 8.53
N HIS A 31 -6.26 1.00 7.53
CA HIS A 31 -7.27 0.03 7.13
C HIS A 31 -6.63 -1.28 6.67
N LEU A 32 -5.59 -1.19 5.83
CA LEU A 32 -4.84 -2.34 5.34
C LEU A 32 -4.14 -3.10 6.47
N ALA A 33 -3.59 -2.39 7.47
CA ALA A 33 -2.94 -3.03 8.62
C ALA A 33 -3.94 -3.82 9.48
N TRP A 34 -5.13 -3.25 9.71
CA TRP A 34 -6.19 -3.94 10.45
C TRP A 34 -6.74 -5.17 9.71
N GLU A 35 -7.00 -5.03 8.41
CA GLU A 35 -7.55 -6.11 7.56
C GLU A 35 -6.67 -7.37 7.58
N VAL A 36 -5.36 -7.19 7.71
CA VAL A 36 -4.35 -8.25 7.59
C VAL A 36 -4.10 -9.00 8.90
N ILE A 37 -4.48 -8.41 10.04
CA ILE A 37 -4.34 -9.00 11.37
C ILE A 37 -5.62 -9.74 11.80
N ARG A 38 -6.77 -9.39 11.21
CA ARG A 38 -8.08 -10.01 11.49
C ARG A 38 -8.23 -11.39 10.84
#